data_AF-A0A7L0Y574-F1
#
_entry.id   AF-A0A7L0Y574-F1
#
_cell.length_a   1.000
_cell.length_b   1.000
_cell.length_c   1.000
_cell.angle_alpha   90.00
_cell.angle_beta   90.00
_cell.angle_gamma   90.00
#
_symmetry.space_group_name_H-M   'P 1'
#
loop_
_entity.id
_entity.type
_entity.pdbx_description
1 polymer ?
#
loop_
_entity_poly.entity_id
_entity_poly.type
_entity_poly.pdbx_seq_one_letter_code
_entity_poly.pdbx_strand_id
1 'polypeptide(L)'
;VTGSSGARELVKEALERYGLSQLSAAQFALCDVIGRFQGPEKQWHTEGLRVLGDHEKPLLIQDLWKPREGFSRRLELRRRAEVEEMAAKDVDTTTAGQSWVWGRDAPPEA
;
A
#
# COMPACT_ATOMS: atom_id res chain seq x y z
N VAL A 1 15.67 15.40 -4.07
CA VAL A 1 15.54 13.95 -4.32
C VAL A 1 16.39 13.61 -5.51
N THR A 2 17.42 12.79 -5.36
CA THR A 2 18.24 12.31 -6.47
C THR A 2 17.67 11.00 -6.99
N GLY A 3 17.69 10.76 -8.31
CA GLY A 3 17.16 9.54 -8.94
C GLY A 3 17.84 8.23 -8.49
N SER A 4 18.90 8.32 -7.69
CA SER A 4 19.65 7.20 -7.13
C SER A 4 19.25 6.80 -5.71
N SER A 5 18.46 7.62 -5.00
CA SER A 5 18.08 7.35 -3.61
C SER A 5 17.25 6.08 -3.48
N GLY A 6 17.63 5.23 -2.53
CA GLY A 6 16.85 4.11 -2.07
C GLY A 6 15.61 4.55 -1.28
N ALA A 7 14.61 3.67 -1.17
CA ALA A 7 13.38 3.94 -0.44
C ALA A 7 13.64 4.41 1.01
N ARG A 8 14.63 3.84 1.69
CA ARG A 8 14.99 4.24 3.06
C ARG A 8 15.50 5.67 3.17
N GLU A 9 16.24 6.16 2.18
CA GLU A 9 16.70 7.55 2.15
C GLU A 9 15.53 8.50 1.93
N LEU A 10 14.60 8.16 1.03
CA LEU A 10 13.39 8.95 0.81
C LEU A 10 12.50 9.02 2.06
N VAL A 11 12.40 7.91 2.80
CA VAL A 11 11.70 7.88 4.10
C VAL A 11 12.34 8.87 5.09
N LYS A 12 13.68 8.85 5.21
CA LYS A 12 14.39 9.79 6.10
C LYS A 12 14.20 11.24 5.67
N GLU A 13 14.30 11.55 4.38
CA GLU A 13 14.04 12.90 3.86
C GLU A 13 12.60 13.35 4.14
N ALA A 14 11.61 12.47 3.94
CA ALA A 14 10.21 12.78 4.20
C ALA A 14 9.96 13.04 5.68
N LEU A 15 10.50 12.20 6.58
CA LEU A 15 10.38 12.38 8.02
C LEU A 15 10.95 13.73 8.47
N GLU A 16 12.14 14.09 8.00
CA GLU A 16 12.76 15.38 8.30
C GLU A 16 11.87 16.55 7.85
N ARG A 17 11.31 16.49 6.64
CA ARG A 17 10.40 17.53 6.11
C ARG A 17 9.09 17.63 6.89
N TYR A 18 8.62 16.52 7.46
CA TYR A 18 7.45 16.50 8.34
C TYR A 18 7.76 16.87 9.80
N GLY A 19 9.01 17.22 10.13
CA GLY A 19 9.42 17.54 11.51
C GLY A 19 9.48 16.31 12.43
N LEU A 20 9.63 15.11 11.86
CA LEU A 20 9.74 13.84 12.57
C LEU A 20 11.19 13.35 12.62
N SER A 21 11.51 12.55 13.64
CA SER A 21 12.86 12.01 13.81
C SER A 21 13.23 11.03 12.70
N GLN A 22 14.35 11.26 12.03
CA GLN A 22 14.90 10.30 11.06
C GLN A 22 15.32 8.97 11.71
N LEU A 23 15.51 8.95 13.04
CA LEU A 23 15.80 7.72 13.78
C LEU A 23 14.61 6.75 13.78
N SER A 24 13.38 7.26 13.64
CA SER A 24 12.19 6.41 13.53
C SER A 24 11.96 5.83 12.13
N ALA A 25 12.85 6.07 11.16
CA ALA A 25 12.68 5.60 9.77
C ALA A 25 12.39 4.10 9.65
N ALA A 26 12.92 3.26 10.55
CA ALA A 26 12.64 1.83 10.56
C ALA A 26 11.15 1.49 10.83
N GLN A 27 10.40 2.39 11.48
CA GLN A 27 8.97 2.21 11.77
C GLN A 27 8.07 2.60 10.59
N PHE A 28 8.65 3.19 9.54
CA PHE A 28 7.94 3.65 8.36
C PHE A 28 8.37 2.86 7.13
N ALA A 29 7.47 2.82 6.16
CA ALA A 29 7.69 2.27 4.84
C ALA A 29 7.27 3.29 3.79
N LEU A 30 7.96 3.24 2.64
CA LEU A 30 7.49 3.91 1.45
C LEU A 30 6.63 2.94 0.66
N CYS A 31 5.41 3.33 0.35
CA CYS A 31 4.45 2.51 -0.39
C CYS A 31 4.24 3.09 -1.79
N ASP A 32 4.36 2.25 -2.81
CA ASP A 32 3.89 2.54 -4.17
C ASP A 32 2.40 2.19 -4.24
N VAL A 33 1.56 3.21 -4.28
CA VAL A 33 0.10 3.10 -4.17
C VAL A 33 -0.54 3.41 -5.52
N ILE A 34 -1.38 2.50 -5.98
CA ILE A 34 -2.18 2.63 -7.18
C ILE A 34 -3.63 2.88 -6.78
N GLY A 35 -4.26 3.84 -7.43
CA GLY A 35 -5.63 4.22 -7.17
C GLY A 35 -6.24 4.98 -8.32
N ARG A 36 -7.44 5.51 -8.11
CA ARG A 36 -8.15 6.34 -9.07
C ARG A 36 -8.90 7.44 -8.35
N PHE A 37 -9.15 8.54 -9.06
CA PHE A 37 -9.99 9.61 -8.55
C PHE A 37 -11.45 9.31 -8.92
N GLN A 38 -12.33 9.27 -7.93
CA GLN A 38 -13.75 8.93 -8.12
C GLN A 38 -14.66 10.08 -7.65
N GLY A 39 -15.87 10.10 -8.17
CA GLY A 39 -16.91 11.06 -7.80
C GLY A 39 -16.69 12.47 -8.37
N PRO A 40 -17.69 13.36 -8.20
CA PRO A 40 -17.64 14.73 -8.70
C PRO A 40 -16.51 15.55 -8.05
N GLU A 41 -16.15 15.24 -6.81
CA GLU A 41 -15.06 15.91 -6.08
C GLU A 41 -13.67 15.34 -6.38
N LYS A 42 -13.55 14.32 -7.25
CA LYS A 42 -12.29 13.63 -7.55
C LYS A 42 -11.58 13.20 -6.26
N GLN A 43 -12.28 12.48 -5.40
CA GLN A 43 -11.69 11.92 -4.19
C GLN A 43 -10.81 10.71 -4.53
N TRP A 44 -9.70 10.56 -3.82
CA TRP A 44 -8.77 9.46 -4.04
C TRP A 44 -9.32 8.15 -3.49
N HIS A 45 -9.37 7.12 -4.33
CA HIS A 45 -9.68 5.75 -3.95
C HIS A 45 -8.47 4.86 -4.21
N THR A 46 -7.91 4.26 -3.16
CA THR A 46 -6.80 3.31 -3.26
C THR A 46 -7.32 1.96 -3.74
N GLU A 47 -6.68 1.41 -4.76
CA GLU A 47 -7.03 0.10 -5.36
C GLU A 47 -6.02 -0.98 -4.95
N GLY A 48 -4.77 -0.59 -4.72
CA GLY A 48 -3.74 -1.47 -4.21
C GLY A 48 -2.47 -0.72 -3.83
N LEU A 49 -1.63 -1.36 -3.05
CA LEU A 49 -0.33 -0.81 -2.67
C LEU A 49 0.73 -1.90 -2.64
N ARG A 50 1.99 -1.49 -2.82
CA ARG A 50 3.17 -2.32 -2.63
C ARG A 50 4.16 -1.60 -1.73
N VAL A 51 4.64 -2.28 -0.70
CA VAL A 51 5.76 -1.77 0.11
C VAL A 51 7.06 -1.84 -0.69
N LEU A 52 7.80 -0.74 -0.73
CA LEU A 52 9.13 -0.69 -1.33
C LEU A 52 10.19 -1.11 -0.31
N GLY A 53 11.04 -2.05 -0.70
CA GLY A 53 12.21 -2.47 0.06
C GLY A 53 13.23 -1.34 0.20
N ASP A 54 13.97 -1.35 1.31
CA ASP A 54 14.85 -0.25 1.72
C ASP A 54 15.84 0.23 0.65
N HIS A 55 16.32 -0.68 -0.21
CA HIS A 55 17.30 -0.43 -1.27
C HIS A 55 16.69 -0.32 -2.68
N GLU A 56 15.38 -0.50 -2.84
CA GLU A 56 14.72 -0.24 -4.12
C GLU A 56 14.82 1.25 -4.47
N LYS A 57 14.90 1.58 -5.76
CA LYS A 57 15.01 2.96 -6.26
C LYS A 57 13.62 3.45 -6.71
N PRO A 58 12.85 4.16 -5.85
CA PRO A 58 11.44 4.44 -6.11
C PRO A 58 11.23 5.32 -7.35
N LEU A 59 12.14 6.27 -7.56
CA LEU A 59 12.11 7.15 -8.74
C LEU A 59 12.37 6.38 -10.04
N LEU A 60 13.30 5.43 -10.04
CA LEU A 60 13.54 4.56 -11.21
C LEU A 60 12.31 3.68 -11.51
N ILE A 61 11.66 3.16 -10.48
CA ILE A 61 10.41 2.38 -10.62
C ILE A 61 9.28 3.26 -11.18
N GLN A 62 9.23 4.54 -10.81
CA GLN A 62 8.30 5.51 -11.40
C GLN A 62 8.54 5.76 -12.87
N ASP A 63 9.81 5.80 -13.30
CA ASP A 63 10.16 6.01 -14.70
C ASP A 63 9.84 4.79 -15.55
N LEU A 64 10.17 3.58 -15.07
CA LEU A 64 10.07 2.34 -15.82
C LEU A 64 8.64 1.77 -15.87
N TRP A 65 7.86 1.90 -14.79
CA TRP A 65 6.54 1.27 -14.70
C TRP A 65 5.46 2.32 -14.55
N LYS A 66 4.45 2.28 -15.44
CA LYS A 66 3.30 3.17 -15.40
C LYS A 66 2.04 2.40 -14.97
N PRO A 67 1.12 3.03 -14.23
CA PRO A 67 -0.18 2.44 -13.96
C PRO A 67 -0.93 2.13 -15.26
N ARG A 68 -1.85 1.17 -15.18
CA ARG A 68 -2.81 0.92 -16.26
C ARG A 68 -3.63 2.19 -16.53
N GLU A 69 -4.09 2.37 -17.77
CA GLU A 69 -4.98 3.46 -18.15
C GLU A 69 -6.18 3.57 -17.19
N GLY A 70 -6.51 4.79 -16.79
CA GLY A 70 -7.54 5.08 -15.79
C GLY A 70 -7.08 5.02 -14.33
N PHE A 71 -5.87 4.54 -14.06
CA PHE A 71 -5.26 4.55 -12.73
C PHE A 71 -4.18 5.63 -12.61
N SER A 72 -3.90 5.99 -11.37
CA SER A 72 -2.91 6.97 -10.96
C SER A 72 -2.01 6.36 -9.88
N ARG A 73 -0.80 6.89 -9.73
CA ARG A 73 0.20 6.45 -8.75
C ARG A 73 0.45 7.54 -7.71
N ARG A 74 0.66 7.13 -6.45
CA ARG A 74 1.20 7.97 -5.36
C ARG A 74 2.28 7.21 -4.60
N LEU A 75 3.35 7.91 -4.20
CA LEU A 75 4.26 7.40 -3.18
C LEU A 75 3.77 7.89 -1.82
N GLU A 76 3.44 6.98 -0.93
CA GLU A 76 2.91 7.29 0.39
C GLU A 76 3.87 6.84 1.49
N LEU A 77 4.05 7.69 2.49
CA LEU A 77 4.76 7.34 3.71
C LEU A 77 3.76 6.77 4.71
N ARG A 78 3.92 5.50 5.11
CA ARG A 78 3.02 4.83 6.06
C ARG A 78 3.80 4.20 7.20
N ARG A 79 3.14 4.02 8.36
CA ARG A 79 3.71 3.21 9.44
C ARG A 79 3.66 1.75 9.03
N ARG A 80 4.72 0.99 9.32
CA ARG A 80 4.77 -0.45 8.99
C ARG A 80 3.63 -1.23 9.65
N ALA A 81 3.33 -0.92 10.91
CA ALA A 81 2.21 -1.51 11.64
C ALA A 81 0.84 -1.29 10.96
N GLU A 82 0.62 -0.13 10.34
CA GLU A 82 -0.63 0.16 9.60
C GLU A 82 -0.75 -0.71 8.34
N VAL A 83 0.38 -0.90 7.64
CA VAL A 83 0.41 -1.73 6.44
C VAL A 83 0.23 -3.22 6.78
N GLU A 84 0.84 -3.68 7.87
CA GLU A 84 0.66 -5.02 8.41
C GLU A 84 -0.80 -5.28 8.83
N GLU A 85 -1.43 -4.31 9.49
CA GLU A 85 -2.85 -4.38 9.85
C GLU A 85 -3.76 -4.44 8.61
N MET A 86 -3.46 -3.65 7.57
CA MET A 86 -4.21 -3.71 6.31
C MET A 86 -4.07 -5.06 5.62
N ALA A 87 -2.86 -5.62 5.59
CA ALA A 87 -2.61 -6.95 5.04
C ALA A 87 -3.35 -8.05 5.83
N ALA A 88 -3.40 -7.94 7.17
CA ALA A 88 -4.15 -8.86 8.02
C ALA A 88 -5.66 -8.80 7.74
N LYS A 89 -6.23 -7.59 7.63
CA LYS A 89 -7.66 -7.41 7.31
C LYS A 89 -8.04 -8.00 5.94
N ASP A 90 -7.16 -7.90 4.95
CA ASP A 90 -7.41 -8.45 3.61
C ASP A 90 -7.47 -9.99 3.63
N VAL A 91 -6.61 -10.63 4.41
CA VAL A 91 -6.63 -12.09 4.66
C VAL A 91 -7.94 -12.53 5.32
N ASP A 92 -8.45 -11.76 6.28
CA ASP A 92 -9.73 -12.05 6.94
C ASP A 92 -10.91 -12.02 5.95
N THR A 93 -10.97 -11.04 5.04
CA THR A 93 -12.05 -10.95 4.03
C THR A 93 -12.02 -12.09 3.00
N THR A 94 -10.82 -12.56 2.62
CA THR A 94 -10.66 -13.72 1.73
C THR A 94 -11.15 -15.01 2.40
N THR A 95 -10.94 -15.13 3.71
CA THR A 95 -11.31 -16.34 4.49
C THR A 95 -12.82 -16.37 4.79
N ALA A 96 -13.44 -15.22 5.03
CA ALA A 96 -14.90 -15.12 5.22
C ALA A 96 -15.68 -15.62 3.99
N GLY A 97 -15.20 -15.36 2.78
CA GLY A 97 -15.83 -15.80 1.52
C GLY A 97 -15.87 -17.31 1.31
N GLN A 98 -14.94 -18.06 1.92
CA GLN A 98 -14.90 -19.53 1.81
C GLN A 98 -15.88 -20.22 2.78
N SER A 99 -16.14 -19.61 3.94
CA SER A 99 -17.03 -20.20 4.96
C SER A 99 -18.52 -20.23 4.55
N TRP A 100 -18.98 -19.30 3.70
CA TRP A 100 -20.36 -19.26 3.21
C TRP A 100 -20.69 -20.33 2.15
N VAL A 101 -19.66 -20.97 1.58
CA VAL A 101 -19.83 -22.01 0.54
C VAL A 101 -20.08 -23.38 1.17
N TRP A 102 -19.51 -23.67 2.35
CA TRP A 102 -19.64 -24.99 2.99
C TRP A 102 -20.85 -25.14 3.93
N GLY A 103 -21.56 -24.05 4.23
CA GLY A 103 -22.70 -24.06 5.16
C GLY A 103 -24.09 -24.21 4.52
N ARG A 104 -24.19 -24.35 3.18
CA ARG A 104 -25.49 -24.33 2.48
C ARG A 104 -25.97 -25.68 1.93
N ASP A 105 -25.16 -26.74 2.04
CA ASP A 105 -25.47 -28.08 1.51
C ASP A 105 -25.46 -29.18 2.59
N ALA A 106 -25.88 -28.88 3.82
CA ALA A 106 -26.19 -29.93 4.78
C ALA A 106 -27.66 -30.37 4.58
N PRO A 107 -27.94 -31.59 4.10
CA PRO A 107 -29.31 -32.09 4.05
C PRO A 107 -29.83 -32.25 5.49
N PRO A 108 -31.12 -31.96 5.77
CA PRO A 108 -31.70 -32.29 7.06
C PRO A 108 -31.69 -33.81 7.23
N GLU A 109 -31.07 -34.28 8.32
CA GLU A 109 -31.17 -35.69 8.74
C GLU A 109 -32.65 -36.04 8.94
N ALA A 110 -33.06 -37.16 8.32
CA ALA A 110 -34.40 -37.74 8.40
C ALA A 110 -34.47 -38.81 9.48
#